data_AF-A0A3D2VIH7-F1
#
_entry.id   AF-A0A3D2VIH7-F1
#
_cell.length_a   1.000
_cell.length_b   1.000
_cell.length_c   1.000
_cell.angle_alpha   90.00
_cell.angle_beta   90.00
_cell.angle_gamma   90.00
#
_symmetry.space_group_name_H-M   'P 1'
#
loop_
_entity.id
_entity.type
_entity.pdbx_description
1 polymer ?
#
loop_
_entity_poly.entity_id
_entity_poly.type
_entity_poly.pdbx_seq_one_letter_code
_entity_poly.pdbx_strand_id
1 'polypeptide(L)'
;MTTPIRRAATVLLVRDAPKQSESVRDAPVDHLQVWMMHRIAALNFAAGAHVFPGGAVEARDAGALAHVSSDLDGVDIAAIS
;
A
#
# COMPACT_ATOMS: atom_id res chain seq x y z
N MET A 1 -24.06 19.17 -9.97
CA MET A 1 -22.59 19.27 -10.08
C MET A 1 -22.03 17.89 -9.78
N THR A 2 -21.41 17.23 -10.75
CA THR A 2 -20.83 15.89 -10.56
C THR A 2 -19.32 16.02 -10.40
N THR A 3 -18.74 15.41 -9.38
CA THR A 3 -17.29 15.38 -9.22
C THR A 3 -16.70 14.36 -10.20
N PRO A 4 -15.74 14.74 -11.06
CA PRO A 4 -15.12 13.79 -11.98
C PRO A 4 -14.33 12.73 -11.20
N ILE A 5 -14.51 11.46 -11.57
CA ILE A 5 -13.76 10.34 -11.00
C ILE A 5 -12.33 10.40 -11.51
N ARG A 6 -11.35 10.42 -10.59
CA ARG A 6 -9.92 10.37 -10.91
C ARG A 6 -9.35 9.01 -10.51
N ARG A 7 -8.71 8.31 -11.46
CA ARG A 7 -8.00 7.06 -11.19
C ARG A 7 -6.82 7.31 -10.26
N ALA A 8 -6.65 6.43 -9.27
CA ALA A 8 -5.59 6.50 -8.29
C ALA A 8 -5.10 5.08 -7.96
N ALA A 9 -3.86 4.99 -7.46
CA ALA A 9 -3.24 3.76 -7.01
C ALA A 9 -2.64 3.98 -5.62
N THR A 10 -2.55 2.90 -4.85
CA THR A 10 -2.03 2.88 -3.49
C THR A 10 -1.22 1.61 -3.29
N VAL A 11 -0.10 1.72 -2.57
CA VAL A 11 0.82 0.62 -2.31
C VAL A 11 0.78 0.28 -0.82
N LEU A 12 0.60 -1.00 -0.52
CA LEU A 12 0.75 -1.51 0.83
C LEU A 12 2.12 -2.16 0.94
N LEU A 13 3.00 -1.57 1.75
CA LEU A 13 4.27 -2.18 2.10
C LEU A 13 4.06 -3.02 3.36
N VAL A 14 4.16 -4.34 3.21
CA VAL A 14 3.81 -5.30 4.26
C VAL A 14 5.04 -6.06 4.75
N ARG A 15 5.01 -6.47 6.02
CA ARG A 15 6.00 -7.38 6.62
C ARG A 15 5.36 -8.20 7.72
N ASP A 16 5.96 -9.33 8.06
CA ASP A 16 5.61 -10.03 9.29
C ASP A 16 5.94 -9.17 10.52
N ALA A 17 5.06 -9.15 11.50
CA ALA A 17 5.35 -8.54 12.79
C ALA A 17 6.36 -9.39 13.55
N PRO A 18 7.17 -8.77 14.43
CA PRO A 18 7.92 -9.52 15.42
C PRO A 18 6.96 -10.36 16.28
N LYS A 19 7.36 -11.59 16.60
CA LYS A 19 6.64 -12.45 17.54
C LYS A 19 6.44 -11.68 18.85
N GLN A 20 5.19 -11.37 19.19
CA GLN A 20 4.88 -10.73 20.45
C GLN A 20 5.08 -11.74 21.59
N SER A 21 5.74 -11.31 22.67
CA SER A 21 5.93 -12.13 23.86
C SER A 21 4.60 -12.25 24.62
N GLU A 22 3.92 -13.39 24.47
CA GLU A 22 2.84 -14.05 25.25
C GLU A 22 1.85 -13.27 26.16
N SER A 23 1.79 -11.94 26.17
CA SER A 23 0.93 -11.15 27.07
C SER A 23 -0.16 -10.35 26.37
N VAL A 24 -0.73 -10.88 25.29
CA VAL A 24 -2.04 -10.46 24.77
C VAL A 24 -2.82 -11.75 24.51
N ARG A 25 -3.48 -12.26 25.56
CA ARG A 25 -4.06 -13.62 25.63
C ARG A 25 -5.17 -13.94 24.61
N ASP A 26 -5.47 -13.08 23.64
CA ASP A 26 -6.61 -13.25 22.71
C ASP A 26 -6.33 -12.85 21.24
N ALA A 27 -5.11 -13.01 20.72
CA ALA A 27 -4.89 -12.79 19.28
C ALA A 27 -4.12 -13.94 18.60
N PRO A 28 -4.81 -14.89 17.94
CA PRO A 28 -4.16 -15.83 17.04
C PRO A 28 -4.36 -15.38 15.59
N VAL A 29 -3.39 -14.65 15.03
CA VAL A 29 -3.10 -14.67 13.59
C VAL A 29 -1.70 -14.09 13.41
N ASP A 30 -0.88 -14.71 12.56
CA ASP A 30 0.40 -14.15 12.11
C ASP A 30 0.23 -12.65 11.81
N HIS A 31 0.81 -11.82 12.67
CA HIS A 31 0.49 -10.40 12.69
C HIS A 31 1.18 -9.74 11.50
N LEU A 32 0.44 -9.32 10.48
CA LEU A 32 0.99 -8.52 9.38
C LEU A 32 1.12 -7.06 9.83
N GLN A 33 2.27 -6.45 9.62
CA GLN A 33 2.48 -5.01 9.77
C GLN A 33 2.48 -4.33 8.42
N VAL A 34 1.91 -3.13 8.38
CA VAL A 34 1.87 -2.28 7.19
C VAL A 34 2.50 -0.94 7.47
N TRP A 35 3.25 -0.41 6.51
CA TRP A 35 3.79 0.95 6.61
C TRP A 35 2.75 1.99 6.18
N MET A 36 2.61 3.04 6.98
CA MET A 36 1.70 4.16 6.73
C MET A 36 2.45 5.49 6.82
N MET A 37 1.94 6.50 6.12
CA MET A 37 2.40 7.88 6.18
C MET A 37 1.40 8.74 6.94
N HIS A 38 1.88 9.73 7.67
CA HIS A 38 1.06 10.80 8.22
C HIS A 38 1.13 12.02 7.29
N ARG A 39 -0.01 12.45 6.75
CA ARG A 39 -0.08 13.59 5.82
C ARG A 39 0.22 14.89 6.54
N ILE A 40 1.09 15.73 5.96
CA ILE A 40 1.42 17.04 6.54
C ILE A 40 0.15 17.89 6.72
N ALA A 41 0.11 18.67 7.80
CA ALA A 41 -1.07 19.45 8.17
C ALA A 41 -1.43 20.57 7.17
N ALA A 42 -0.47 21.00 6.35
CA ALA A 42 -0.65 22.07 5.37
C ALA A 42 -1.34 21.63 4.07
N LEU A 43 -1.69 20.34 3.91
CA LEU A 43 -2.33 19.84 2.68
C LEU A 43 -3.80 20.29 2.57
N ASN A 44 -4.22 20.69 1.38
CA ASN A 44 -5.60 21.14 1.11
C ASN A 44 -6.66 20.01 1.17
N PHE A 45 -6.23 18.76 1.29
CA PHE A 45 -7.11 17.59 1.35
C PHE A 45 -6.53 16.54 2.29
N ALA A 46 -7.38 15.96 3.15
CA ALA A 46 -7.00 14.91 4.11
C ALA A 46 -5.72 15.24 4.91
N ALA A 47 -5.57 16.50 5.36
CA ALA A 47 -4.49 16.90 6.25
C ALA A 47 -4.50 16.09 7.55
N GLY A 48 -3.33 15.66 8.03
CA GLY A 48 -3.20 14.89 9.27
C GLY A 48 -3.72 13.44 9.22
N ALA A 49 -4.19 12.97 8.06
CA ALA A 49 -4.63 11.58 7.95
C ALA A 49 -3.43 10.61 7.88
N HIS A 50 -3.58 9.44 8.52
CA HIS A 50 -2.74 8.29 8.23
C HIS A 50 -3.22 7.63 6.94
N VAL A 51 -2.32 7.47 5.99
CA VAL A 51 -2.62 6.92 4.66
C VAL A 51 -1.53 5.95 4.24
N PHE A 52 -1.88 5.03 3.37
CA PHE A 52 -0.89 4.30 2.61
C PHE A 52 -0.27 5.21 1.53
N PRO A 53 0.98 4.96 1.12
CA PRO A 53 1.60 5.62 -0.01
C PRO A 53 0.79 5.44 -1.28
N GLY A 54 0.62 6.53 -2.02
CA GLY A 54 -0.17 6.49 -3.24
C GLY A 54 -0.40 7.87 -3.82
N GLY A 55 -1.11 7.86 -4.94
CA GLY A 55 -1.36 9.06 -5.71
C GLY A 55 -2.27 8.76 -6.88
N ALA A 56 -2.52 9.78 -7.68
CA ALA A 56 -3.27 9.59 -8.90
C ALA A 56 -2.40 8.99 -10.00
N VAL A 57 -3.06 8.25 -10.89
CA VAL A 57 -2.42 7.68 -12.07
C VAL A 57 -2.20 8.81 -13.09
N GLU A 58 -0.98 8.89 -13.60
CA GLU A 58 -0.55 9.80 -14.66
C GLU A 58 -0.30 9.04 -15.96
N ALA A 59 -0.37 9.72 -17.12
CA ALA A 59 -0.23 9.05 -18.43
C ALA A 59 1.10 8.27 -18.59
N ARG A 60 2.16 8.73 -17.92
CA ARG A 60 3.48 8.07 -17.91
C ARG A 60 3.49 6.71 -17.20
N ASP A 61 2.50 6.42 -16.36
CA ASP A 61 2.44 5.16 -15.60
C ASP A 61 2.10 3.98 -16.53
N ALA A 62 1.52 4.23 -17.71
CA ALA A 62 1.14 3.21 -18.68
C ALA A 62 2.34 2.50 -19.37
N GLY A 63 3.56 3.03 -19.25
CA GLY A 63 4.75 2.52 -19.96
C GLY A 63 5.72 1.68 -19.12
N ALA A 64 5.47 1.46 -17.83
CA ALA A 64 6.43 0.86 -16.90
C ALA A 64 6.55 -0.69 -16.97
N LEU A 65 6.09 -1.34 -18.05
CA LEU A 65 6.18 -2.80 -18.22
C LEU A 65 7.61 -3.33 -18.43
N ALA A 66 8.63 -2.46 -18.56
CA ALA A 66 9.96 -2.84 -19.05
C ALA A 66 11.02 -3.16 -17.97
N HIS A 67 10.74 -2.93 -16.67
CA HIS A 67 11.69 -3.20 -15.59
C HIS A 67 11.02 -3.89 -14.40
N VAL A 68 10.38 -5.03 -14.65
CA VAL A 68 10.19 -6.02 -13.58
C VAL A 68 11.58 -6.53 -13.23
N SER A 69 12.08 -6.15 -12.05
CA SER A 69 13.30 -6.74 -11.51
C SER A 69 13.10 -8.26 -11.40
N SER A 70 14.08 -9.03 -11.84
CA SER A 70 14.19 -10.49 -11.63
C SER A 70 14.21 -10.89 -10.16
N ASP A 71 14.17 -9.93 -9.23
CA ASP A 71 14.15 -10.21 -7.80
C ASP A 71 12.74 -10.55 -7.26
N LEU A 72 11.70 -10.55 -8.11
CA LEU A 72 10.31 -10.91 -7.73
C LEU A 72 9.89 -12.33 -8.13
N ASP A 73 10.84 -13.23 -8.43
CA ASP A 73 10.65 -14.61 -8.92
C ASP A 73 9.78 -15.55 -8.03
N GLY A 74 9.13 -15.04 -6.98
CA GLY A 74 8.21 -15.79 -6.12
C GLY A 74 6.73 -15.44 -6.25
N VAL A 75 6.34 -14.45 -7.07
CA VAL A 75 4.92 -14.07 -7.23
C VAL A 75 4.39 -14.58 -8.56
N ASP A 76 3.66 -15.70 -8.53
CA ASP A 76 2.93 -16.19 -9.69
C ASP A 76 1.73 -15.28 -9.99
N ILE A 77 1.89 -14.40 -10.98
CA ILE A 77 0.86 -13.47 -11.44
C ILE A 77 -0.33 -14.22 -12.08
N ALA A 78 -0.14 -15.49 -12.51
CA ALA A 78 -1.21 -16.30 -13.08
C ALA A 78 -2.22 -16.83 -12.03
N ALA A 79 -1.91 -16.72 -10.73
CA ALA A 79 -2.79 -17.15 -9.65
C ALA A 79 -3.88 -16.12 -9.26
N ILE A 80 -3.92 -14.96 -9.92
CA ILE A 80 -4.85 -13.84 -9.62
C ILE A 80 -5.89 -13.64 -10.76
N SER A 81 -6.14 -14.67 -11.57
CA SER A 81 -7.24 -14.67 -12.56
C SER A 81 -8.34 -15.68 -12.23
#